data_AF-A0A2V8U2K0-F1
#
_entry.id   AF-A0A2V8U2K0-F1
#
_cell.length_a   1.000
_cell.length_b   1.000
_cell.length_c   1.000
_cell.angle_alpha   90.00
_cell.angle_beta   90.00
_cell.angle_gamma   90.00
#
_symmetry.space_group_name_H-M   'P 1'
#
loop_
_entity.id
_entity.type
_entity.pdbx_description
1 polymer ?
#
loop_
_entity_poly.entity_id
_entity_poly.type
_entity_poly.pdbx_seq_one_letter_code
_entity_poly.pdbx_strand_id
1 'polypeptide(L)'
;MNKLLLLALVLGAPLAGCSTSDDDEKSVQDLNVNSRYTIESVHILGGRAAKISDPLRSELDRVVGEKLDHSMLEKLAERIKKELHVSDVAVKVSKGTVPDHVVVNFEITKSHEQGFDLN
;
A
#
# COMPACT_ATOMS: atom_id res chain seq x y z
N MET A 1 42.54 15.70 45.43
CA MET A 1 41.14 15.44 45.82
C MET A 1 40.60 14.31 44.93
N ASN A 2 40.24 13.20 45.58
CA ASN A 2 39.29 12.11 45.24
C ASN A 2 39.44 11.45 43.85
N LYS A 3 40.05 10.26 43.69
CA LYS A 3 39.54 8.88 43.96
C LYS A 3 38.15 8.56 43.37
N LEU A 4 38.10 7.85 42.23
CA LEU A 4 37.16 6.75 41.92
C LEU A 4 37.62 6.04 40.61
N LEU A 5 38.21 4.84 40.62
CA LEU A 5 37.69 3.46 40.72
C LEU A 5 36.98 2.89 39.46
N LEU A 6 37.45 1.68 39.06
CA LEU A 6 36.89 0.64 38.16
C LEU A 6 37.02 0.88 36.65
N LEU A 7 37.80 0.15 35.85
CA LEU A 7 38.10 -1.30 35.74
C LEU A 7 36.88 -2.19 35.48
N ALA A 8 36.63 -2.52 34.22
CA ALA A 8 36.19 -3.85 33.79
C ALA A 8 36.44 -4.03 32.27
N LEU A 9 37.57 -4.65 31.97
CA LEU A 9 37.94 -5.18 30.67
C LEU A 9 37.42 -6.62 30.61
N VAL A 10 36.40 -6.89 29.79
CA VAL A 10 36.02 -8.26 29.42
C VAL A 10 35.91 -8.35 27.91
N LEU A 11 36.87 -9.08 27.35
CA LEU A 11 36.93 -9.61 26.00
C LEU A 11 35.70 -10.50 25.70
N GLY A 12 35.17 -10.39 24.48
CA GLY A 12 34.18 -11.33 23.96
C GLY A 12 33.72 -11.03 22.54
N ALA A 13 34.62 -11.10 21.55
CA ALA A 13 34.26 -11.45 20.16
C ALA A 13 34.53 -12.95 20.01
N PRO A 14 33.78 -13.75 19.19
CA PRO A 14 33.51 -13.42 17.79
C PRO A 14 32.18 -13.97 17.21
N LEU A 15 32.04 -13.79 15.89
CA LEU A 15 31.22 -14.55 14.92
C LEU A 15 29.86 -13.94 14.49
N ALA A 16 29.90 -13.36 13.29
CA ALA A 16 29.02 -13.65 12.17
C ALA A 16 27.53 -13.86 12.48
N GLY A 17 26.76 -12.78 12.32
CA GLY A 17 25.32 -12.80 12.15
C GLY A 17 24.88 -11.55 11.41
N CYS A 18 25.30 -11.40 10.15
CA CYS A 18 24.58 -10.52 9.21
C CYS A 18 23.28 -11.22 8.86
N SER A 19 22.26 -11.05 9.69
CA SER A 19 20.88 -11.27 9.28
C SER A 19 20.46 -10.03 8.50
N THR A 20 20.68 -10.11 7.21
CA THR A 20 20.07 -9.25 6.21
C THR A 20 18.55 -9.37 6.32
N SER A 21 17.92 -8.20 6.40
CA SER A 21 16.65 -7.87 5.77
C SER A 21 15.38 -8.47 6.35
N ASP A 22 14.30 -7.71 6.12
CA ASP A 22 12.90 -8.10 6.22
C ASP A 22 12.31 -8.03 7.63
N ASP A 23 11.76 -6.86 7.99
CA ASP A 23 10.41 -6.76 8.55
C ASP A 23 9.98 -5.27 8.63
N ASP A 24 9.20 -4.88 7.64
CA ASP A 24 8.02 -4.00 7.77
C ASP A 24 8.19 -2.57 8.37
N GLU A 25 9.10 -1.77 7.81
CA GLU A 25 8.88 -0.31 7.82
C GLU A 25 7.97 0.05 6.63
N LYS A 26 6.69 -0.31 6.73
CA LYS A 26 5.65 0.11 5.78
C LYS A 26 5.39 1.61 5.97
N SER A 27 6.29 2.40 5.37
CA SER A 27 6.22 3.83 5.05
C SER A 27 4.97 4.54 5.61
N VAL A 28 5.04 5.00 6.86
CA VAL A 28 4.01 5.89 7.46
C VAL A 28 4.21 7.33 6.96
N GLN A 29 4.59 7.50 5.69
CA GLN A 29 5.02 8.78 5.12
C GLN A 29 4.20 9.26 3.92
N ASP A 30 3.05 8.67 3.61
CA ASP A 30 2.03 9.38 2.84
C ASP A 30 1.15 10.18 3.80
N LEU A 31 1.75 11.27 4.30
CA LEU A 31 1.05 12.40 4.91
C LEU A 31 -0.22 12.66 4.11
N ASN A 32 -1.36 12.53 4.79
CA ASN A 32 -2.71 12.68 4.27
C ASN A 32 -2.97 14.10 3.72
N VAL A 33 -2.37 14.41 2.56
CA VAL A 33 -2.54 15.65 1.81
C VAL A 33 -3.78 15.58 0.90
N ASN A 34 -4.46 14.42 0.87
CA ASN A 34 -5.44 14.06 -0.16
C ASN A 34 -6.90 13.97 0.36
N SER A 35 -7.14 14.10 1.67
CA SER A 35 -8.50 14.12 2.28
C SER A 35 -9.42 15.24 1.78
N ARG A 36 -8.92 16.19 0.98
CA ARG A 36 -9.74 17.23 0.38
C ARG A 36 -10.70 16.64 -0.66
N TYR A 37 -10.23 15.67 -1.44
CA TYR A 37 -10.94 15.19 -2.61
C TYR A 37 -12.01 14.17 -2.25
N THR A 38 -13.12 14.23 -2.98
CA THR A 38 -14.22 13.28 -2.86
C THR A 38 -14.13 12.26 -4.00
N ILE A 39 -14.36 10.99 -3.70
CA ILE A 39 -14.35 9.94 -4.71
C ILE A 39 -15.62 10.07 -5.56
N GLU A 40 -15.48 10.36 -6.85
CA GLU A 40 -16.59 10.47 -7.81
C GLU A 40 -16.98 9.12 -8.39
N SER A 41 -16.01 8.26 -8.65
CA SER A 41 -16.27 6.93 -9.22
C SER A 41 -15.12 5.99 -8.93
N VAL A 42 -15.46 4.71 -8.87
CA VAL A 42 -14.50 3.61 -8.69
C VAL A 42 -14.63 2.67 -9.88
N HIS A 43 -13.51 2.37 -10.53
CA HIS A 43 -13.44 1.41 -11.62
C HIS A 43 -12.46 0.30 -11.28
N ILE A 44 -12.81 -0.93 -11.65
CA ILE A 44 -11.87 -2.05 -11.64
C ILE A 44 -11.51 -2.35 -13.09
N LEU A 45 -10.23 -2.24 -13.40
CA LEU A 45 -9.69 -2.49 -14.73
C LEU A 45 -8.97 -3.84 -14.73
N GLY A 46 -9.12 -4.57 -15.84
CA GLY A 46 -8.45 -5.86 -16.05
C GLY A 46 -9.43 -7.02 -16.26
N GLY A 47 -8.94 -8.09 -16.89
CA GLY A 47 -9.78 -9.20 -17.39
C GLY A 47 -10.51 -10.01 -16.31
N ARG A 48 -10.19 -9.83 -15.03
CA ARG A 48 -10.87 -10.51 -13.91
C ARG A 48 -11.86 -9.62 -13.16
N ALA A 49 -12.04 -8.36 -13.57
CA ALA A 49 -12.96 -7.42 -12.90
C ALA A 49 -14.40 -7.95 -12.81
N ALA A 50 -14.85 -8.69 -13.83
CA ALA A 50 -16.20 -9.28 -13.86
C ALA A 50 -16.40 -10.43 -12.87
N LYS A 51 -15.32 -10.95 -12.24
CA LYS A 51 -15.38 -12.03 -11.25
C LYS A 51 -15.52 -11.53 -9.81
N ILE A 52 -15.61 -10.22 -9.61
CA ILE A 52 -15.81 -9.63 -8.29
C ILE A 52 -17.20 -9.99 -7.78
N SER A 53 -17.25 -10.39 -6.51
CA SER A 53 -18.47 -10.75 -5.82
C SER A 53 -19.38 -9.53 -5.61
N ASP A 54 -20.70 -9.73 -5.62
CA ASP A 54 -21.68 -8.69 -5.28
C ASP A 54 -21.41 -7.96 -3.96
N PRO A 55 -20.99 -8.62 -2.85
CA PRO A 55 -20.67 -7.89 -1.62
C PRO A 55 -19.46 -6.98 -1.77
N LEU A 56 -18.38 -7.42 -2.42
CA LEU A 56 -17.21 -6.56 -2.66
C LEU A 56 -17.56 -5.40 -3.60
N ARG A 57 -18.42 -5.65 -4.58
CA ARG A 57 -18.91 -4.61 -5.48
C ARG A 57 -19.75 -3.55 -4.77
N SER A 58 -20.60 -3.99 -3.83
CA SER A 58 -21.38 -3.10 -2.97
C SER A 58 -20.49 -2.26 -2.05
N GLU A 59 -19.37 -2.81 -1.58
CA GLU A 59 -18.41 -2.04 -0.78
C GLU A 59 -17.64 -1.02 -1.59
N LEU A 60 -17.27 -1.33 -2.83
CA LEU A 60 -16.67 -0.35 -3.74
C LEU A 60 -17.64 0.79 -4.06
N ASP A 61 -18.93 0.48 -4.23
CA ASP A 61 -19.96 1.49 -4.46
C ASP A 61 -20.16 2.42 -3.24
N ARG A 62 -20.08 1.88 -2.02
CA ARG A 62 -20.16 2.67 -0.77
C ARG A 62 -19.04 3.69 -0.61
N VAL A 63 -17.90 3.47 -1.26
CA VAL A 63 -16.75 4.37 -1.22
C VAL A 63 -16.99 5.58 -2.12
N VAL A 64 -17.89 5.48 -3.09
CA VAL A 64 -18.26 6.60 -3.95
C VAL A 64 -18.98 7.67 -3.11
N GLY A 65 -18.47 8.90 -3.17
CA GLY A 65 -18.94 10.02 -2.36
C GLY A 65 -18.21 10.19 -1.03
N GLU A 66 -17.38 9.24 -0.62
CA GLU A 66 -16.52 9.37 0.56
C GLU A 66 -15.30 10.25 0.26
N LYS A 67 -14.64 10.72 1.33
CA LYS A 67 -13.35 11.38 1.21
C LYS A 67 -12.29 10.38 0.80
N LEU A 68 -11.35 10.84 -0.03
CA LEU A 68 -10.25 10.02 -0.47
C LEU A 68 -9.38 9.64 0.72
N ASP A 69 -9.50 8.37 1.11
CA ASP A 69 -8.71 7.76 2.18
C ASP A 69 -7.84 6.63 1.61
N HIS A 70 -6.53 6.86 1.57
CA HIS A 70 -5.58 5.91 0.97
C HIS A 70 -5.55 4.59 1.73
N SER A 71 -5.68 4.62 3.06
CA SER A 71 -5.70 3.40 3.88
C SER A 71 -6.93 2.54 3.60
N MET A 72 -8.10 3.13 3.33
CA MET A 72 -9.31 2.44 2.91
C MET A 72 -9.14 1.83 1.52
N LEU A 73 -8.58 2.59 0.57
CA LEU A 73 -8.32 2.10 -0.79
C LEU A 73 -7.32 0.94 -0.81
N GLU A 74 -6.26 0.99 -0.01
CA GLU A 74 -5.31 -0.12 0.14
C GLU A 74 -6.00 -1.38 0.68
N LYS A 75 -6.87 -1.24 1.70
CA LYS A 75 -7.63 -2.37 2.25
C LYS A 75 -8.55 -3.00 1.20
N LEU A 76 -9.19 -2.16 0.37
CA LEU A 76 -10.02 -2.63 -0.74
C LEU A 76 -9.17 -3.33 -1.82
N ALA A 77 -8.01 -2.79 -2.17
CA ALA A 77 -7.08 -3.42 -3.11
C ALA A 77 -6.63 -4.81 -2.63
N GLU A 78 -6.21 -4.93 -1.36
CA GLU A 78 -5.83 -6.21 -0.75
C GLU A 78 -6.98 -7.22 -0.73
N ARG A 79 -8.21 -6.74 -0.58
CA ARG A 79 -9.39 -7.61 -0.61
C ARG A 79 -9.74 -8.06 -2.03
N ILE A 80 -9.68 -7.17 -3.01
CA ILE A 80 -9.81 -7.50 -4.44
C ILE A 80 -8.74 -8.53 -4.82
N LYS A 81 -7.50 -8.34 -4.36
CA LYS A 81 -6.39 -9.26 -4.58
C LYS A 81 -6.68 -10.67 -4.07
N LYS A 82 -7.15 -10.77 -2.82
CA LYS A 82 -7.52 -12.04 -2.18
C LYS A 82 -8.69 -12.71 -2.88
N GLU A 83 -9.72 -11.96 -3.25
CA GLU A 83 -10.92 -12.50 -3.89
C GLU A 83 -10.65 -12.99 -5.32
N LEU A 84 -9.87 -12.23 -6.10
CA LEU A 84 -9.57 -12.58 -7.49
C LEU A 84 -8.38 -13.52 -7.66
N HIS A 85 -7.70 -13.88 -6.56
CA HIS A 85 -6.47 -14.66 -6.54
C HIS A 85 -5.46 -14.15 -7.58
N VAL A 86 -5.20 -12.84 -7.54
CA VAL A 86 -4.25 -12.14 -8.41
C VAL A 86 -2.99 -11.79 -7.61
N SER A 87 -1.87 -11.59 -8.30
CA SER A 87 -0.62 -11.30 -7.62
C SER A 87 -0.55 -9.88 -7.10
N ASP A 88 -1.08 -8.92 -7.85
CA ASP A 88 -1.05 -7.52 -7.49
C ASP A 88 -2.25 -6.74 -8.06
N VAL A 89 -2.63 -5.67 -7.36
CA VAL A 89 -3.69 -4.74 -7.74
C VAL A 89 -3.17 -3.32 -7.50
N ALA A 90 -2.90 -2.59 -8.59
CA ALA A 90 -2.42 -1.23 -8.51
C ALA A 90 -3.61 -0.26 -8.31
N VAL A 91 -3.49 0.65 -7.34
CA VAL A 91 -4.48 1.70 -7.09
C VAL A 91 -4.01 2.99 -7.77
N LYS A 92 -4.81 3.53 -8.68
CA LYS A 92 -4.51 4.78 -9.38
C LYS A 92 -5.63 5.78 -9.22
N VAL A 93 -5.27 6.94 -8.70
CA VAL A 93 -6.19 8.05 -8.54
C VAL A 93 -5.99 9.00 -9.72
N SER A 94 -7.06 9.28 -10.44
CA SER A 94 -7.10 10.21 -11.57
C SER A 94 -8.03 11.38 -11.24
N LYS A 95 -7.84 12.50 -11.93
CA LYS A 95 -8.71 13.67 -11.78
C LYS A 95 -10.13 13.32 -12.26
N GLY A 96 -11.13 13.64 -11.43
CA GLY A 96 -12.55 13.48 -11.78
C GLY A 96 -13.04 14.58 -12.71
N THR A 97 -14.28 14.43 -13.17
CA THR A 97 -14.91 15.41 -14.05
C THR A 97 -15.30 16.67 -13.27
N VAL A 98 -15.71 16.49 -12.00
CA VAL A 98 -16.08 17.58 -11.10
C VAL A 98 -14.85 18.12 -10.36
N PRO A 99 -14.74 19.45 -10.12
CA PRO A 99 -13.67 20.01 -9.29
C PRO A 99 -13.70 19.43 -7.87
N ASP A 100 -12.51 19.19 -7.29
CA ASP A 100 -12.34 18.53 -6.00
C ASP A 100 -12.86 17.07 -5.95
N HIS A 101 -13.12 16.46 -7.11
CA HIS A 101 -13.42 15.05 -7.22
C HIS A 101 -12.32 14.26 -7.92
N VAL A 102 -12.22 12.98 -7.56
CA VAL A 102 -11.25 12.03 -8.11
C VAL A 102 -11.92 10.73 -8.52
N VAL A 103 -11.34 10.09 -9.52
CA VAL A 103 -11.73 8.76 -9.98
C VAL A 103 -10.66 7.78 -9.56
N VAL A 104 -11.07 6.69 -8.90
CA VAL A 104 -10.16 5.65 -8.42
C VAL A 104 -10.24 4.46 -9.36
N ASN A 105 -9.09 4.05 -9.88
CA ASN A 105 -8.95 2.90 -10.77
C ASN A 105 -8.14 1.81 -10.06
N PHE A 106 -8.74 0.65 -9.85
CA PHE A 106 -8.07 -0.57 -9.40
C PHE A 106 -7.63 -1.37 -10.63
N GLU A 107 -6.35 -1.29 -10.98
CA GLU A 107 -5.78 -2.03 -12.10
C GLU A 107 -5.28 -3.40 -11.64
N ILE A 108 -5.94 -4.46 -12.12
CA ILE A 108 -5.49 -5.83 -11.88
C ILE A 108 -4.31 -6.10 -12.80
N THR A 109 -3.10 -6.07 -12.25
CA THR A 109 -1.90 -6.40 -13.02
C THR A 109 -1.86 -7.91 -13.23
N LYS A 110 -1.54 -8.33 -14.46
CA LYS A 110 -1.02 -9.68 -14.67
C LYS A 110 0.44 -9.59 -14.22
N SER A 111 0.90 -10.56 -13.44
CA SER A 111 2.33 -10.74 -13.15
C SER A 111 3.07 -10.93 -14.46
N HIS A 112 3.46 -9.82 -15.07
CA HIS A 112 4.58 -9.79 -15.98
C HIS A 112 5.64 -9.04 -15.20
N GLU A 113 6.67 -9.78 -14.85
CA GLU A 113 7.88 -9.32 -14.21
C GLU A 113 8.29 -7.99 -14.83
N GLN A 114 8.07 -6.88 -14.12
CA GLN A 114 8.64 -5.61 -14.52
C GLN A 114 10.13 -5.72 -14.21
N GLY A 115 10.88 -6.21 -15.19
CA GLY A 115 12.31 -5.97 -15.28
C GLY A 115 12.52 -4.46 -15.18
N PHE A 116 13.13 -4.05 -14.08
CA PHE A 116 13.61 -2.69 -13.89
C PHE A 116 14.62 -2.38 -14.99
N ASP A 117 14.24 -1.53 -15.95
CA ASP A 117 15.21 -0.88 -16.83
C ASP A 117 15.55 0.48 -16.23
N LEU A 118 16.74 0.56 -15.62
CA LEU A 118 17.38 1.82 -15.22
C LEU A 118 18.34 2.18 -16.36
N ASN A 119 18.10 3.29 -17.04
CA ASN A 119 19.04 3.90 -18.00
C ASN A 119 19.51 5.27 -17.53
#